data_AF-A0A0D2ZXT5-F1
#
_entry.id   AF-A0A0D2ZXT5-F1
#
_cell.length_a   1.000
_cell.length_b   1.000
_cell.length_c   1.000
_cell.angle_alpha   90.00
_cell.angle_beta   90.00
_cell.angle_gamma   90.00
#
_symmetry.space_group_name_H-M   'P 1'
#
loop_
_entity.id
_entity.type
_entity.pdbx_description
1 polymer ?
#
loop_
_entity_poly.entity_id
_entity_poly.type
_entity_poly.pdbx_seq_one_letter_code
_entity_poly.pdbx_strand_id
1 'polypeptide(L)'
;MGLDYSYSQPSDSEDYGGETADSIYSETEELIRRDQAELGYNYGEPVQYPPQPEVEFGFPQTCYCGSQPILATSCTRNDPGRRYYTCANVDDGECHVWKWWDLAVMEEMRARDVHTLQLADKVDALGLLPDYESQQKLDRLEKMVCDLAKKKPRFTNGFEYLVGLVVFVVVLIGMLLMF
;
A
#
# COMPACT_ATOMS: atom_id res chain seq x y z
N MET A 1 41.27 -24.60 2.94
CA MET A 1 41.27 -24.26 1.51
C MET A 1 40.14 -23.25 1.31
N GLY A 2 40.46 -21.97 1.31
CA GLY A 2 39.47 -20.90 1.07
C GLY A 2 39.41 -20.61 -0.42
N LEU A 3 38.23 -20.65 -1.01
CA LEU A 3 38.03 -20.24 -2.40
C LEU A 3 37.86 -18.73 -2.42
N ASP A 4 38.81 -18.04 -3.05
CA ASP A 4 38.72 -16.62 -3.37
C ASP A 4 37.69 -16.46 -4.50
N TYR A 5 36.56 -15.84 -4.21
CA TYR A 5 35.57 -15.49 -5.21
C TYR A 5 35.90 -14.11 -5.78
N SER A 6 36.62 -14.09 -6.90
CA SER A 6 36.87 -12.87 -7.66
C SER A 6 35.66 -12.57 -8.55
N TYR A 7 34.90 -11.55 -8.17
CA TYR A 7 33.78 -11.05 -8.97
C TYR A 7 34.33 -10.10 -10.05
N SER A 8 34.24 -10.51 -11.31
CA SER A 8 34.54 -9.63 -12.45
C SER A 8 33.23 -8.99 -12.91
N GLN A 9 33.03 -7.74 -12.51
CA GLN A 9 31.88 -6.94 -12.94
C GLN A 9 32.05 -6.58 -14.43
N PRO A 10 31.11 -6.95 -15.32
CA PRO A 10 31.17 -6.53 -16.72
C PRO A 10 31.05 -5.00 -16.78
N SER A 11 31.94 -4.36 -17.53
CA SER A 11 31.85 -2.93 -17.80
C SER A 11 30.65 -2.68 -18.71
N ASP A 12 29.65 -1.95 -18.23
CA ASP A 12 28.54 -1.47 -19.04
C ASP A 12 29.08 -0.55 -20.14
N SER A 13 29.15 -1.09 -21.37
CA SER A 13 29.30 -0.30 -22.58
C SER A 13 28.01 -0.43 -23.36
N GLU A 14 27.06 0.46 -23.09
CA GLU A 14 25.88 0.60 -23.92
C GLU A 14 25.91 1.99 -24.57
N ASP A 15 26.40 1.96 -25.80
CA ASP A 15 26.18 2.93 -26.86
C ASP A 15 24.69 3.31 -26.90
N TYR A 16 24.33 4.40 -26.22
CA TYR A 16 22.95 4.86 -26.14
C TYR A 16 22.60 5.62 -27.42
N GLY A 17 22.30 4.87 -28.47
CA GLY A 17 21.88 5.38 -29.76
C GLY A 17 20.80 4.50 -30.40
N GLY A 18 19.61 5.07 -30.60
CA GLY A 18 18.66 4.58 -31.60
C GLY A 18 17.21 4.37 -31.13
N GLU A 19 16.45 5.47 -31.08
CA GLU A 19 15.06 5.60 -31.53
C GLU A 19 14.24 4.31 -31.78
N THR A 20 13.41 3.86 -30.82
CA THR A 20 12.00 3.45 -31.05
C THR A 20 11.30 3.14 -29.71
N ALA A 21 10.52 4.10 -29.20
CA ALA A 21 9.90 4.03 -27.88
C ALA A 21 8.69 3.08 -27.76
N ASP A 22 8.26 2.43 -28.85
CA ASP A 22 7.04 1.58 -28.86
C ASP A 22 7.30 0.07 -28.64
N SER A 23 8.54 -0.42 -28.79
CA SER A 23 8.83 -1.87 -28.76
C SER A 23 9.11 -2.42 -27.35
N ILE A 24 9.84 -1.66 -26.52
CA ILE A 24 10.35 -2.12 -25.22
C ILE A 24 9.24 -2.38 -24.18
N TYR A 25 8.16 -1.59 -24.21
CA TYR A 25 7.03 -1.78 -23.30
C TYR A 25 6.29 -3.09 -23.59
N SER A 26 6.23 -3.50 -24.86
CA SER A 26 5.57 -4.76 -25.25
C SER A 26 6.36 -6.00 -24.83
N GLU A 27 7.70 -5.95 -24.93
CA GLU A 27 8.57 -7.07 -24.56
C GLU A 27 8.63 -7.27 -23.04
N THR A 28 8.71 -6.18 -22.28
CA THR A 28 8.69 -6.23 -20.81
C THR A 28 7.35 -6.71 -20.26
N GLU A 29 6.22 -6.29 -20.85
CA GLU A 29 4.89 -6.83 -20.50
C GLU A 29 4.74 -8.32 -20.83
N GLU A 30 5.30 -8.81 -21.93
CA GLU A 30 5.26 -10.24 -22.26
C GLU A 30 6.11 -11.08 -21.30
N LEU A 31 7.27 -10.58 -20.88
CA LEU A 31 8.10 -11.22 -19.87
C LEU A 31 7.37 -11.30 -18.52
N ILE A 32 6.74 -10.21 -18.08
CA ILE A 32 5.93 -10.17 -16.86
C ILE A 32 4.76 -11.16 -16.93
N ARG A 33 4.07 -11.22 -18.08
CA ARG A 33 2.95 -12.15 -18.28
C ARG A 33 3.40 -13.61 -18.22
N ARG A 34 4.59 -13.92 -18.76
CA ARG A 34 5.16 -15.26 -18.75
C ARG A 34 5.57 -15.67 -17.33
N ASP A 35 6.26 -14.79 -16.60
CA ASP A 35 6.61 -15.00 -15.19
C ASP A 35 5.37 -15.24 -14.33
N GLN A 36 4.30 -14.45 -14.51
CA GLN A 36 3.05 -14.65 -13.80
C GLN A 36 2.38 -16.00 -14.12
N ALA A 37 2.45 -16.47 -15.37
CA ALA A 37 1.93 -17.78 -15.76
C ALA A 37 2.77 -18.93 -15.16
N GLU A 38 4.09 -18.78 -15.09
CA GLU A 38 4.99 -19.73 -14.45
C GLU A 38 4.76 -19.77 -12.93
N LEU A 39 4.59 -18.62 -12.28
CA LEU A 39 4.22 -18.54 -10.86
C LEU A 39 2.87 -19.24 -10.59
N GLY A 40 1.88 -19.06 -11.46
CA GLY A 40 0.56 -19.72 -11.32
C GLY A 40 0.60 -21.24 -11.42
N TYR A 41 1.54 -21.80 -12.19
CA TYR A 41 1.73 -23.26 -12.30
C TYR A 41 2.64 -23.84 -11.20
N ASN A 42 3.56 -23.04 -10.65
CA ASN A 42 4.55 -23.46 -9.66
C ASN A 42 4.13 -23.19 -8.20
N TYR A 43 3.05 -22.44 -7.98
CA TYR A 43 2.35 -22.41 -6.68
C TYR A 43 1.65 -23.76 -6.47
N GLY A 44 2.43 -24.77 -6.06
CA GLY A 44 1.90 -25.89 -5.31
C GLY A 44 1.05 -25.37 -4.14
N GLU A 45 0.03 -26.16 -3.77
CA GLU A 45 -0.90 -25.84 -2.68
C GLU A 45 -0.21 -25.09 -1.53
N PRO A 46 -0.87 -24.06 -0.96
CA PRO A 46 -0.30 -23.33 0.17
C PRO A 46 0.11 -24.34 1.24
N VAL A 47 1.41 -24.37 1.54
CA VAL A 47 2.00 -25.31 2.48
C VAL A 47 1.25 -25.18 3.80
N GLN A 48 0.38 -26.15 4.10
CA GLN A 48 -0.39 -26.16 5.31
C GLN A 48 0.54 -26.65 6.42
N TYR A 49 1.17 -25.70 7.11
CA TYR A 49 1.99 -26.03 8.25
C TYR A 49 1.11 -26.66 9.33
N PRO A 50 1.52 -27.81 9.92
CA PRO A 50 0.84 -28.34 11.08
C PRO A 50 0.77 -27.26 12.17
N PRO A 51 -0.31 -27.22 12.99
CA PRO A 51 -0.39 -26.29 14.10
C PRO A 51 0.89 -26.44 14.92
N GLN A 52 1.69 -25.38 14.95
CA GLN A 52 2.91 -25.42 15.74
C GLN A 52 2.51 -25.68 17.19
N PRO A 53 3.26 -26.52 17.94
CA PRO A 53 3.04 -26.66 19.37
C PRO A 53 2.99 -25.25 19.99
N GLU A 54 2.25 -25.08 21.08
CA GLU A 54 2.16 -23.82 21.83
C GLU A 54 3.52 -23.49 22.45
N VAL A 55 4.51 -23.17 21.61
CA VAL A 55 5.76 -22.57 22.05
C VAL A 55 5.38 -21.13 22.37
N GLU A 56 5.63 -20.70 23.61
CA GLU A 56 5.37 -19.34 24.05
C GLU A 56 6.30 -18.39 23.27
N PHE A 57 5.83 -17.98 22.09
CA PHE A 57 6.53 -17.06 21.20
C PHE A 57 6.49 -15.66 21.80
N GLY A 58 7.63 -14.99 21.74
CA GLY A 58 7.80 -13.62 22.21
C GLY A 58 8.37 -13.48 23.61
N PHE A 59 7.95 -12.45 24.34
CA PHE A 59 8.51 -12.15 25.66
C PHE A 59 8.01 -13.15 26.71
N PRO A 60 8.91 -13.84 27.44
CA PRO A 60 8.48 -14.71 28.53
C PRO A 60 7.74 -13.90 29.60
N GLN A 61 6.49 -14.26 29.89
CA GLN A 61 5.68 -13.55 30.88
C GLN A 61 5.83 -14.14 32.28
N THR A 62 6.00 -15.46 32.38
CA THR A 62 6.07 -16.20 33.65
C THR A 62 7.09 -17.33 33.51
N CYS A 63 7.88 -17.57 34.56
CA CYS A 63 8.76 -18.73 34.63
C CYS A 63 7.97 -20.00 34.94
N TYR A 64 8.51 -21.18 34.63
CA TYR A 64 7.89 -22.46 34.96
C TYR A 64 7.64 -22.67 36.46
N CYS A 65 8.38 -21.98 37.34
CA CYS A 65 8.16 -21.97 38.78
C CYS A 65 7.06 -20.98 39.25
N GLY A 66 6.41 -20.26 38.33
CA GLY A 66 5.40 -19.24 38.62
C GLY A 66 5.97 -17.85 38.94
N SER A 67 7.29 -17.71 39.08
CA SER A 67 7.95 -16.43 39.33
C SER A 67 8.05 -15.57 38.07
N GLN A 68 8.16 -14.25 38.25
CA GLN A 68 8.34 -13.33 37.12
C GLN A 68 9.77 -13.41 36.55
N PRO A 69 9.93 -13.50 35.21
CA PRO A 69 11.24 -13.52 34.57
C PRO A 69 12.00 -12.19 34.79
N ILE A 70 13.30 -12.28 35.05
CA ILE A 70 14.20 -11.13 35.22
C ILE A 70 15.08 -10.96 33.98
N LEU A 71 15.34 -9.70 33.59
CA LEU A 71 16.23 -9.38 32.48
C LEU A 71 17.66 -9.19 33.01
N ALA A 72 18.55 -10.12 32.67
CA ALA A 72 19.96 -10.08 33.02
C ALA A 72 20.84 -9.68 31.83
N THR A 73 22.04 -9.21 32.13
CA THR A 73 23.06 -8.89 31.13
C THR A 73 24.16 -9.95 31.18
N SER A 74 24.48 -10.52 30.03
CA SER A 74 25.56 -11.48 29.86
C SER A 74 26.90 -10.77 30.00
N CYS A 75 27.75 -11.31 30.88
CA CYS A 75 29.16 -10.92 31.00
C CYS A 75 30.09 -11.98 30.39
N THR A 76 29.57 -12.90 29.59
CA THR A 76 30.39 -13.93 28.95
C THR A 76 31.31 -13.30 27.90
N ARG A 77 32.48 -13.94 27.67
CA ARG A 77 33.44 -13.46 26.67
C ARG A 77 32.87 -13.47 25.24
N ASN A 78 31.94 -14.39 24.97
CA ASN A 78 31.36 -14.57 23.63
C ASN A 78 30.23 -13.58 23.36
N ASP A 79 29.45 -13.22 24.38
CA ASP A 79 28.29 -12.34 24.27
C ASP A 79 28.31 -11.25 25.36
N PRO A 80 29.35 -10.39 25.41
CA PRO A 80 29.44 -9.35 26.43
C PRO A 80 28.36 -8.28 26.22
N GLY A 81 27.63 -7.95 27.28
CA GLY A 81 26.58 -6.93 27.24
C GLY A 81 25.24 -7.40 26.64
N ARG A 82 25.15 -8.62 26.13
CA ARG A 82 23.91 -9.15 25.53
C ARG A 82 22.88 -9.48 26.62
N ARG A 83 21.62 -9.10 26.46
CA ARG A 83 20.58 -9.30 27.48
C ARG A 83 19.81 -10.60 27.28
N TYR A 84 19.42 -11.25 28.37
CA TYR A 84 18.61 -12.46 28.37
C TYR A 84 17.64 -12.49 29.57
N TYR A 85 16.51 -13.15 29.38
CA TYR A 85 15.57 -13.48 30.44
C TYR A 85 16.07 -14.68 31.23
N THR A 86 15.97 -14.62 32.54
CA THR A 86 16.30 -15.70 33.48
C THR A 86 15.35 -15.68 34.68
N CYS A 87 15.47 -16.65 35.59
CA CYS A 87 14.72 -16.68 36.85
C CYS A 87 15.63 -16.43 38.05
N ALA A 88 15.09 -15.84 39.13
CA ALA A 88 15.79 -15.70 40.40
C ALA A 88 16.12 -17.05 41.05
N ASN A 89 15.34 -18.09 40.72
CA ASN A 89 15.46 -19.43 41.31
C ASN A 89 16.26 -20.39 40.41
N VAL A 90 16.98 -19.89 39.41
CA VAL A 90 17.68 -20.72 38.39
C VAL A 90 18.64 -21.77 38.99
N ASP A 91 19.12 -21.55 40.21
CA ASP A 91 20.06 -22.42 40.90
C ASP A 91 19.41 -23.52 41.76
N ASP A 92 18.07 -23.64 41.78
CA ASP A 92 17.36 -24.64 42.59
C ASP A 92 17.37 -26.07 41.99
N GLY A 93 17.92 -26.23 40.79
CA GLY A 93 18.03 -27.51 40.08
C GLY A 93 16.83 -27.87 39.22
N GLU A 94 15.78 -27.04 39.19
CA GLU A 94 14.62 -27.20 38.33
C GLU A 94 14.79 -26.48 36.98
N CYS A 95 13.90 -26.75 36.02
CA CYS A 95 13.92 -26.06 34.74
C CYS A 95 13.33 -24.65 34.89
N HIS A 96 14.13 -23.62 34.55
CA HIS A 96 13.71 -22.22 34.57
C HIS A 96 13.76 -21.59 33.19
N VAL A 97 13.03 -20.48 33.05
CA VAL A 97 13.04 -19.68 31.84
C VAL A 97 14.46 -19.20 31.52
N TRP A 98 14.89 -19.43 30.28
CA TRP A 98 16.09 -18.83 29.72
C TRP A 98 15.84 -18.48 28.26
N LYS A 99 15.97 -17.21 27.89
CA LYS A 99 15.74 -16.76 26.51
C LYS A 99 16.51 -15.48 26.22
N TRP A 100 17.18 -15.40 25.08
CA TRP A 100 17.81 -14.15 24.69
C TRP A 100 16.77 -13.06 24.41
N TRP A 101 17.06 -11.84 24.84
CA TRP A 101 16.15 -10.70 24.66
C TRP A 101 15.95 -10.35 23.18
N ASP A 102 17.00 -10.41 22.37
CA ASP A 102 16.93 -10.13 20.93
C ASP A 102 16.08 -11.16 20.17
N LEU A 103 16.17 -12.44 20.53
CA LEU A 103 15.29 -13.49 20.01
C LEU A 103 13.83 -13.23 20.40
N ALA A 104 13.57 -12.89 21.67
CA ALA A 104 12.21 -12.55 22.11
C ALA A 104 11.64 -11.33 21.37
N VAL A 105 12.45 -10.28 21.15
CA VAL A 105 12.06 -9.10 20.35
C VAL A 105 11.77 -9.49 18.90
N MET A 106 12.63 -10.31 18.29
CA MET A 106 12.45 -10.74 16.90
C MET A 106 11.17 -11.55 16.71
N GLU A 107 10.86 -12.44 17.65
CA GLU A 107 9.62 -13.22 17.64
C GLU A 107 8.39 -12.31 17.78
N GLU A 108 8.46 -11.31 18.67
CA GLU A 108 7.39 -10.31 18.87
C GLU A 108 7.19 -9.40 17.66
N MET A 109 8.26 -9.05 16.96
CA MET A 109 8.18 -8.29 15.70
C MET A 109 7.59 -9.15 14.58
N ARG A 110 8.04 -10.40 14.44
CA ARG A 110 7.51 -11.34 13.44
C ARG A 110 6.01 -11.60 13.63
N ALA A 111 5.54 -11.69 14.87
CA ALA A 111 4.11 -11.83 15.18
C ALA A 111 3.31 -10.56 14.80
N ARG A 112 3.90 -9.36 14.90
CA ARG A 112 3.24 -8.08 14.57
C ARG A 112 3.28 -7.75 13.08
N ASP A 113 4.31 -8.18 12.34
CA ASP A 113 4.45 -7.91 10.90
C ASP A 113 3.32 -8.49 10.05
N VAL A 114 2.65 -9.54 10.52
CA VAL A 114 1.47 -10.10 9.86
C VAL A 114 0.29 -9.12 9.84
N HIS A 115 0.19 -8.23 10.84
CA HIS A 115 -0.90 -7.26 10.94
C HIS A 115 -0.62 -5.95 10.19
N THR A 116 0.65 -5.55 10.03
CA THR A 116 1.02 -4.33 9.28
C THR A 116 0.84 -4.52 7.78
N LEU A 117 1.17 -5.71 7.26
CA LEU A 117 1.02 -6.03 5.83
C LEU A 117 -0.46 -6.03 5.40
N GLN A 118 -1.35 -6.59 6.22
CA GLN A 118 -2.79 -6.61 5.94
C GLN A 118 -3.44 -5.23 6.06
N LEU A 119 -2.86 -4.34 6.88
CA LEU A 119 -3.37 -2.98 7.02
C LEU A 119 -2.92 -2.10 5.85
N ALA A 120 -1.69 -2.26 5.36
CA ALA A 120 -1.22 -1.59 4.15
C ALA A 120 -2.04 -1.99 2.92
N ASP A 121 -2.28 -3.29 2.72
CA ASP A 121 -3.07 -3.81 1.60
C ASP A 121 -4.52 -3.29 1.61
N LYS A 122 -5.13 -3.17 2.79
CA LYS A 122 -6.47 -2.57 2.93
C LYS A 122 -6.47 -1.07 2.71
N VAL A 123 -5.42 -0.35 3.11
CA VAL A 123 -5.29 1.09 2.88
C VAL A 123 -5.10 1.39 1.39
N ASP A 124 -4.31 0.58 0.68
CA ASP A 124 -4.11 0.72 -0.76
C ASP A 124 -5.38 0.37 -1.54
N ALA A 125 -6.10 -0.69 -1.15
CA ALA A 125 -7.41 -1.03 -1.72
C ALA A 125 -8.43 0.11 -1.49
N LEU A 126 -8.43 0.73 -0.31
CA LEU A 126 -9.26 1.90 0.01
C LEU A 126 -8.77 3.18 -0.67
N GLY A 127 -7.54 3.26 -1.16
CA GLY A 127 -7.01 4.38 -1.94
C GLY A 127 -7.40 4.31 -3.43
N LEU A 128 -7.54 3.10 -3.98
CA LEU A 128 -7.96 2.86 -5.36
C LEU A 128 -9.48 3.00 -5.56
N LEU A 129 -10.28 2.63 -4.56
CA LEU A 129 -11.74 2.72 -4.59
C LEU A 129 -12.33 4.16 -4.72
N PRO A 130 -11.81 5.21 -4.06
CA PRO A 130 -12.33 6.57 -4.19
C PRO A 130 -12.00 7.18 -5.56
N ASP A 131 -10.93 6.72 -6.21
CA ASP A 131 -10.48 7.31 -7.48
C ASP A 131 -11.37 6.85 -8.65
N TYR A 132 -11.77 5.57 -8.73
CA TYR A 132 -12.66 5.12 -9.80
C TYR A 132 -14.08 5.70 -9.67
N GLU A 133 -14.62 5.77 -8.44
CA GLU A 133 -15.99 6.25 -8.22
C GLU A 133 -16.08 7.77 -8.44
N SER A 134 -15.02 8.51 -8.10
CA SER A 134 -14.94 9.95 -8.35
C SER A 134 -14.75 10.26 -9.83
N GLN A 135 -13.86 9.55 -10.54
CA GLN A 135 -13.67 9.66 -12.00
C GLN A 135 -14.99 9.42 -12.75
N GLN A 136 -15.72 8.35 -12.41
CA GLN A 136 -17.01 8.05 -13.05
C GLN A 136 -18.05 9.18 -12.84
N LYS A 137 -18.07 9.79 -11.64
CA LYS A 137 -18.96 10.91 -11.32
C LYS A 137 -18.55 12.17 -12.07
N LEU A 138 -17.25 12.43 -12.23
CA LEU A 138 -16.72 13.55 -12.99
C LEU A 138 -17.07 13.44 -14.49
N ASP A 139 -16.89 12.27 -15.09
CA ASP A 139 -17.27 12.01 -16.50
C ASP A 139 -18.77 12.24 -16.74
N ARG A 140 -19.61 11.79 -15.81
CA ARG A 140 -21.07 12.03 -15.90
C ARG A 140 -21.41 13.51 -15.76
N LEU A 141 -20.72 14.22 -14.85
CA LEU A 141 -20.92 15.65 -14.64
C LEU A 141 -20.49 16.44 -15.88
N GLU A 142 -19.34 16.13 -16.46
CA GLU A 142 -18.83 16.75 -17.69
C GLU A 142 -19.82 16.58 -18.84
N LYS A 143 -20.36 15.37 -19.02
CA LYS A 143 -21.36 15.09 -20.06
C LYS A 143 -22.62 15.94 -19.89
N MET A 144 -23.10 16.11 -18.65
CA MET A 144 -24.25 17.00 -18.35
C MET A 144 -23.93 18.47 -18.62
N VAL A 145 -22.71 18.93 -18.28
CA VAL A 145 -22.26 20.30 -18.56
C VAL A 145 -22.17 20.56 -20.06
N CYS A 146 -21.61 19.63 -20.84
CA CYS A 146 -21.57 19.72 -22.30
C CYS A 146 -22.97 19.79 -22.91
N ASP A 147 -23.92 18.99 -22.42
CA ASP A 147 -25.30 19.01 -22.89
C ASP A 147 -26.02 20.31 -22.53
N LEU A 148 -25.76 20.87 -21.34
CA LEU A 148 -26.28 22.17 -20.92
C LEU A 148 -25.67 23.32 -21.73
N ALA A 149 -24.37 23.28 -22.01
CA ALA A 149 -23.68 24.26 -22.84
C ALA A 149 -24.24 24.27 -24.27
N LYS A 150 -24.55 23.09 -24.84
CA LYS A 150 -25.21 22.95 -26.15
C LYS A 150 -26.66 23.42 -26.15
N LYS A 151 -27.36 23.35 -25.01
CA LYS A 151 -28.75 23.84 -24.85
C LYS A 151 -28.83 25.35 -24.61
N LYS A 152 -27.81 25.95 -24.00
CA LYS A 152 -27.73 27.40 -23.71
C LYS A 152 -27.92 28.33 -24.93
N PRO A 153 -27.38 28.06 -26.15
CA PRO A 153 -27.62 28.94 -27.31
C PRO A 153 -29.08 28.96 -27.78
N ARG A 154 -29.93 28.01 -27.36
CA ARG A 154 -31.38 28.03 -27.67
C ARG A 154 -32.18 28.89 -26.71
N PHE A 155 -31.75 29.05 -25.45
CA PHE A 155 -32.52 29.79 -24.44
C PHE A 155 -32.23 31.30 -24.46
N THR A 156 -30.99 31.70 -24.79
CA THR A 156 -30.59 33.12 -24.91
C THR A 156 -31.37 33.85 -25.99
N ASN A 157 -31.64 33.19 -27.12
CA ASN A 157 -32.35 33.81 -28.23
C ASN A 157 -33.79 34.20 -27.87
N GLY A 158 -34.48 33.44 -27.01
CA GLY A 158 -35.85 33.77 -26.58
C GLY A 158 -35.91 34.98 -25.63
N PHE A 159 -34.89 35.15 -24.79
CA PHE A 159 -34.81 36.26 -23.83
C PHE A 159 -34.57 37.60 -24.53
N GLU A 160 -33.71 37.63 -25.55
CA GLU A 160 -33.45 38.81 -26.39
C GLU A 160 -34.74 39.34 -27.03
N TYR A 161 -35.57 38.47 -27.61
CA TYR A 161 -36.87 38.87 -28.19
C TYR A 161 -37.85 39.40 -27.14
N LEU A 162 -37.86 38.82 -25.93
CA LEU A 162 -38.76 39.24 -24.86
C LEU A 162 -38.37 40.62 -24.31
N VAL A 163 -37.07 40.89 -24.15
CA VAL A 163 -36.56 42.21 -23.77
C VAL A 163 -36.87 43.24 -24.87
N GLY A 164 -36.65 42.90 -26.14
CA GLY A 164 -37.00 43.77 -27.27
C GLY A 164 -38.48 44.12 -27.34
N LEU A 165 -39.36 43.14 -27.11
CA LEU A 165 -40.82 43.34 -27.06
C LEU A 165 -41.22 44.29 -25.92
N VAL A 166 -40.67 44.11 -24.73
CA VAL A 166 -40.99 44.96 -23.57
C VAL A 166 -40.57 46.41 -23.82
N VAL A 167 -39.36 46.63 -24.35
CA VAL A 167 -38.88 47.98 -24.70
C VAL A 167 -39.79 48.62 -25.75
N PHE A 168 -40.19 47.88 -26.77
CA PHE A 168 -41.08 48.37 -27.82
C PHE A 168 -42.45 48.80 -27.26
N VAL A 169 -43.06 47.99 -26.39
CA VAL A 169 -44.34 48.33 -25.74
C VAL A 169 -44.22 49.59 -24.88
N VAL A 170 -43.13 49.74 -24.12
CA VAL A 170 -42.89 50.93 -23.29
C VAL A 170 -42.79 52.20 -24.15
N VAL A 171 -42.11 52.13 -25.31
CA VAL A 171 -42.01 53.26 -26.25
C VAL A 171 -43.37 53.64 -26.83
N LEU A 172 -44.20 52.66 -27.21
CA LEU A 172 -45.55 52.92 -27.73
C LEU A 172 -46.45 53.59 -26.69
N ILE A 173 -46.41 53.11 -25.45
CA ILE A 173 -47.15 53.72 -24.34
C ILE A 173 -46.67 55.16 -24.11
N GLY A 174 -45.35 55.39 -24.12
CA GLY A 174 -44.79 56.73 -23.99
C GLY A 174 -45.25 57.69 -25.09
N MET A 175 -45.30 57.23 -26.34
CA MET A 175 -45.78 58.03 -27.47
C MET A 175 -47.28 58.34 -27.39
N LEU A 176 -48.10 57.39 -26.92
CA LEU A 176 -49.56 57.59 -26.73
C LEU A 176 -49.87 58.56 -25.59
N LEU A 177 -49.04 58.61 -24.56
CA LEU A 177 -49.20 59.56 -23.45
C LEU A 177 -48.70 60.98 -23.80
N MET A 178 -47.95 61.13 -24.89
CA MET A 178 -47.42 62.41 -25.37
C MET A 178 -48.37 63.14 -26.34
N PHE A 179 -49.39 62.45 -26.85
CA PHE A 179 -50.45 62.98 -27.71
C PHE A 179 -51.72 63.28 -26.90
#